data_AF-A0A2K6F925-F1
#
_entry.id   AF-A0A2K6F925-F1
#
_cell.length_a   1.000
_cell.length_b   1.000
_cell.length_c   1.000
_cell.angle_alpha   90.00
_cell.angle_beta   90.00
_cell.angle_gamma   90.00
#
_symmetry.space_group_name_H-M   'P 1'
#
loop_
_entity.id
_entity.type
_entity.pdbx_description
1 polymer ?
#
loop_
_entity_poly.entity_id
_entity_poly.type
_entity_poly.pdbx_seq_one_letter_code
_entity_poly.pdbx_strand_id
1 'polypeptide(L)' 'MIPGGLTEARPATPEIQEIADKVKPQLEEKTNETYEEFEATEYKSQVVAGTNFYIKVRVQHPP' A
#
# COMPACT_ATOMS: atom_id res chain seq x y z
N MET A 1 12.84 16.54 2.70
CA MET A 1 12.43 15.33 3.44
C MET A 1 13.18 15.30 4.76
N ILE A 2 12.50 15.02 5.87
CA ILE A 2 13.14 14.85 7.18
C ILE A 2 13.25 13.33 7.42
N PRO A 3 14.43 12.79 7.76
CA PRO A 3 14.56 11.37 8.11
C PRO A 3 13.56 10.97 9.21
N GLY A 4 12.82 9.88 8.99
CA GLY A 4 11.75 9.44 9.89
C GLY A 4 10.41 10.18 9.74
N GLY A 5 10.32 11.28 8.99
CA GLY A 5 9.07 11.97 8.70
C GLY A 5 8.31 11.35 7.52
N LEU A 6 6.98 11.35 7.59
CA LEU A 6 6.13 11.01 6.44
C LEU A 6 6.10 12.16 5.42
N THR A 7 6.05 11.82 4.14
CA THR A 7 5.68 12.79 3.09
C THR A 7 4.19 13.16 3.19
N GLU A 8 3.80 14.23 2.50
CA GLU A 8 2.39 14.46 2.17
C GLU A 8 1.83 13.29 1.33
N ALA A 9 0.51 13.12 1.38
CA ALA A 9 -0.18 12.13 0.56
C ALA A 9 -0.10 12.51 -0.91
N ARG A 10 0.10 11.52 -1.77
CA ARG A 10 0.15 11.68 -3.23
C ARG A 10 -0.69 10.58 -3.89
N PRO A 11 -1.23 10.82 -5.10
CA PRO A 11 -1.88 9.77 -5.87
C PRO A 11 -0.95 8.58 -6.07
N ALA A 12 -1.50 7.37 -6.01
CA ALA A 12 -0.74 6.16 -6.32
C ALA A 12 -0.24 6.19 -7.77
N THR A 13 0.95 5.63 -7.97
CA THR A 13 1.55 5.42 -9.29
C THR A 13 1.48 3.93 -9.65
N PRO A 14 1.75 3.55 -10.91
CA PRO A 14 1.82 2.13 -11.27
C PRO A 14 2.82 1.32 -10.43
N GLU A 15 3.93 1.93 -10.02
CA GLU A 15 4.92 1.30 -9.11
C GLU A 15 4.33 1.04 -7.72
N ILE A 16 3.54 1.98 -7.17
CA ILE A 16 2.87 1.81 -5.88
C ILE A 16 1.81 0.71 -5.95
N GLN A 17 1.07 0.63 -7.05
CA GLN A 17 0.13 -0.46 -7.30
C GLN A 17 0.87 -1.81 -7.34
N GLU A 18 1.99 -1.90 -8.06
CA GLU A 18 2.78 -3.13 -8.13
C GLU A 18 3.32 -3.57 -6.76
N ILE A 19 3.72 -2.61 -5.90
CA ILE A 19 4.10 -2.91 -4.50
C ILE A 19 2.90 -3.48 -3.74
N ALA A 20 1.72 -2.87 -3.86
CA ALA A 20 0.49 -3.32 -3.22
C ALA A 20 0.12 -4.75 -3.66
N ASP A 21 0.17 -5.02 -4.97
CA ASP A 21 -0.14 -6.33 -5.55
C ASP A 21 0.83 -7.42 -5.06
N LYS A 22 2.13 -7.10 -4.95
CA LYS A 22 3.14 -8.04 -4.43
C LYS A 22 2.91 -8.44 -2.98
N VAL A 23 2.32 -7.56 -2.16
CA VAL A 23 2.06 -7.84 -0.74
C VAL A 23 0.63 -8.30 -0.47
N LYS A 24 -0.28 -8.20 -1.44
CA LYS A 24 -1.68 -8.64 -1.31
C LYS A 24 -1.82 -10.07 -0.79
N PRO A 25 -1.10 -11.10 -1.30
CA PRO A 25 -1.25 -12.46 -0.77
C PRO A 25 -0.86 -12.58 0.71
N GLN A 26 0.15 -11.80 1.15
CA GLN A 26 0.57 -11.78 2.55
C GLN A 26 -0.44 -11.07 3.45
N LEU A 27 -1.16 -10.08 2.90
CA LEU A 27 -2.25 -9.41 3.61
C LEU A 27 -3.41 -10.39 3.81
N GLU A 28 -3.86 -11.04 2.73
CA GLU A 28 -4.96 -12.02 2.75
C GLU A 28 -4.69 -13.17 3.72
N GLU A 29 -3.46 -13.70 3.75
CA GLU A 29 -3.05 -14.73 4.72
C GLU A 29 -3.12 -14.21 6.17
N LYS A 30 -2.68 -12.97 6.43
CA LYS A 30 -2.64 -12.39 7.78
C LYS A 30 -4.01 -12.00 8.30
N THR A 31 -4.92 -11.54 7.43
CA THR A 31 -6.26 -11.11 7.80
C THR A 31 -7.28 -12.24 7.70
N ASN A 32 -6.94 -13.33 7.02
CA ASN A 32 -7.88 -14.40 6.66
C ASN A 32 -9.09 -13.87 5.89
N GLU A 33 -8.84 -12.90 4.99
CA GLU A 33 -9.80 -12.29 4.08
C GLU A 33 -9.28 -12.44 2.63
N THR A 34 -10.16 -12.29 1.66
CA THR A 34 -9.78 -12.18 0.24
C THR A 34 -10.37 -10.92 -0.36
N TYR A 35 -9.67 -10.34 -1.34
CA TYR A 35 -10.09 -9.10 -1.99
C TYR A 35 -10.22 -9.31 -3.49
N GLU A 36 -11.41 -9.11 -4.06
CA GLU A 36 -11.67 -9.19 -5.51
C GLU A 36 -11.03 -8.00 -6.24
N GLU A 37 -11.30 -6.78 -5.76
CA GLU A 37 -10.61 -5.57 -6.20
C GLU A 37 -9.57 -5.14 -5.16
N PHE A 38 -8.42 -4.64 -5.63
CA PHE A 38 -7.31 -4.20 -4.78
C PHE A 38 -6.55 -3.04 -5.45
N GLU A 39 -7.12 -1.83 -5.39
CA GLU A 39 -6.62 -0.64 -6.09
C GLU A 39 -5.92 0.32 -5.12
N ALA A 40 -4.63 0.56 -5.31
CA ALA A 40 -3.90 1.62 -4.62
C ALA A 40 -4.37 2.99 -5.11
N THR A 41 -4.79 3.85 -4.19
CA THR A 41 -5.36 5.17 -4.52
C THR A 41 -4.43 6.31 -4.12
N GLU A 42 -3.81 6.21 -2.96
CA GLU A 42 -2.90 7.23 -2.41
C GLU A 42 -1.74 6.56 -1.68
N TYR A 43 -0.61 7.26 -1.57
CA TYR A 43 0.51 6.81 -0.74
C TYR A 43 1.25 7.95 -0.04
N LYS A 44 1.96 7.57 1.03
CA LYS A 44 3.02 8.35 1.67
C LYS A 44 4.28 7.50 1.76
N SER A 45 5.44 8.13 1.80
CA SER A 45 6.71 7.43 2.06
C SER A 45 7.41 7.99 3.30
N GLN A 46 8.26 7.17 3.91
CA GLN A 46 9.08 7.53 5.05
C GLN A 46 10.48 6.93 4.88
N VAL A 47 11.50 7.78 4.95
CA VAL A 47 12.91 7.35 4.87
C VAL A 47 13.39 6.90 6.24
N VAL A 48 13.92 5.67 6.32
CA VAL A 48 14.52 5.03 7.51
C VAL A 48 15.84 4.35 7.08
N ALA A 49 16.23 3.21 7.68
CA ALA A 49 17.24 2.31 7.11
C ALA A 49 16.65 1.52 5.90
N GLY A 50 16.19 2.26 4.88
CA GLY A 50 15.30 1.80 3.82
C GLY A 50 14.16 2.80 3.61
N THR A 51 13.07 2.36 2.97
CA THR A 51 11.89 3.19 2.75
C THR A 51 10.63 2.42 3.14
N ASN A 52 9.84 2.98 4.05
CA ASN A 52 8.48 2.50 4.29
C ASN A 52 7.51 3.18 3.32
N PHE A 53 6.58 2.39 2.77
CA PHE A 53 5.46 2.89 1.99
C PHE A 53 4.15 2.67 2.75
N TYR A 54 3.37 3.73 2.91
CA TYR A 54 2.04 3.69 3.49
C TYR A 54 1.06 3.87 2.35
N ILE A 55 0.43 2.77 1.94
CA ILE A 55 -0.42 2.71 0.74
C ILE A 55 -1.87 2.57 1.18
N LYS A 56 -2.73 3.48 0.71
CA LYS A 56 -4.17 3.41 0.89
C LYS A 56 -4.77 2.63 -0.27
N VAL A 57 -5.42 1.52 0.04
CA VAL A 57 -5.98 0.60 -0.95
C VAL A 57 -7.50 0.62 -0.85
N ARG A 58 -8.17 0.80 -1.98
CA ARG A 58 -9.60 0.53 -2.14
C ARG A 58 -9.75 -0.97 -2.41
N VAL A 59 -10.62 -1.61 -1.64
CA VAL A 59 -10.86 -3.05 -1.75
C VAL A 59 -12.32 -3.35 -2.00
N GLN A 60 -12.56 -4.47 -2.68
CA GLN A 60 -13.86 -5.13 -2.76
C GLN A 60 -13.73 -6.54 -2.20
N HIS A 61 -14.63 -6.93 -1.31
CA HIS A 61 -14.68 -8.28 -0.76
C HIS A 61 -15.57 -9.16 -1.64
N PRO A 62 -15.33 -10.48 -1.67
CA PRO A 62 -16.28 -11.40 -2.26
C PRO A 62 -17.64 -11.35 -1.52
N PRO A 63 -18.73 -11.71 -2.21
CA PRO A 63 -20.08 -11.73 -1.63
C PRO A 63 -20.25 -12.77 -0.50
#